data_AF-A0A817LPU4-F1
#
_entry.id   AF-A0A817LPU4-F1
#
_cell.length_a   1.000
_cell.length_b   1.000
_cell.length_c   1.000
_cell.angle_alpha   90.00
_cell.angle_beta   90.00
_cell.angle_gamma   90.00
#
_symmetry.space_group_name_H-M   'P 1'
#
loop_
_entity.id
_entity.type
_entity.pdbx_description
1 polymer ?
#
loop_
_entity_poly.entity_id
_entity_poly.type
_entity_poly.pdbx_seq_one_letter_code
_entity_poly.pdbx_strand_id
1 'polypeptide(L)'
;NTFINFSDELMLVFGEPFNITGDLHYTNEEVIVRQKMMAYWTNFAKYSNPNQGHDTQWINEWRPYKWPSREHIVLNIDLSRSHSPEHGSAHRADYCSFWLDFIPKLTNANYIEDGLRWKQEFRQYQERTQQWDYYYGKYLELLEKNREKLYNCLG
;
A
#
# COMPACT_ATOMS: atom_id res chain seq x y z
N ASN A 1 7.33 13.13 15.50
CA ASN A 1 6.08 13.22 14.73
C ASN A 1 6.49 13.24 13.27
N THR A 2 6.76 12.08 12.71
CA THR A 2 7.31 11.93 11.36
C THR A 2 6.14 11.64 10.45
N PHE A 3 5.88 12.52 9.48
CA PHE A 3 4.83 12.31 8.48
C PHE A 3 5.25 11.16 7.58
N ILE A 4 4.42 10.11 7.50
CA ILE A 4 4.60 8.98 6.58
C ILE A 4 3.88 9.35 5.27
N ASN A 5 4.61 9.45 4.17
CA ASN A 5 4.07 9.71 2.84
C ASN A 5 3.71 8.41 2.09
N PHE A 6 2.92 8.56 1.03
CA PHE A 6 2.44 7.47 0.16
C PHE A 6 3.55 6.66 -0.54
N SER A 7 4.80 7.11 -0.50
CA SER A 7 5.92 6.48 -1.21
C SER A 7 7.00 5.95 -0.26
N ASP A 8 6.82 6.10 1.06
CA ASP A 8 7.86 5.75 2.03
C ASP A 8 8.06 4.24 2.12
N GLU A 9 7.03 3.45 1.81
CA GLU A 9 7.10 1.99 1.76
C GLU A 9 7.89 1.46 0.56
N LEU A 10 7.99 2.20 -0.54
CA LEU A 10 8.77 1.79 -1.70
C LEU A 10 10.25 1.63 -1.33
N MET A 11 10.78 2.55 -0.52
CA MET A 11 12.16 2.47 -0.03
C MET A 11 12.38 1.24 0.86
N LEU A 12 11.33 0.79 1.55
CA LEU A 12 11.40 -0.39 2.40
C LEU A 12 11.34 -1.71 1.60
N VAL A 13 10.61 -1.74 0.49
CA VAL A 13 10.45 -2.95 -0.34
C VAL A 13 11.58 -3.12 -1.35
N PHE A 14 12.06 -2.04 -1.98
CA PHE A 14 13.01 -2.11 -3.09
C PHE A 14 14.49 -2.07 -2.69
N GLY A 15 14.80 -2.01 -1.40
CA GLY A 15 16.16 -2.32 -0.93
C GLY A 15 17.26 -1.40 -1.48
N GLU A 16 16.99 -0.11 -1.73
CA GLU A 16 18.02 0.94 -1.89
C GLU A 16 19.24 0.66 -0.98
N PRO A 17 20.48 0.61 -1.50
CA PRO A 17 21.61 -0.03 -0.83
C PRO A 17 21.80 0.46 0.62
N PHE A 18 22.04 -0.50 1.53
CA PHE A 18 22.34 -0.23 2.95
C PHE A 18 23.54 0.71 3.19
N ASN A 19 24.31 1.00 2.14
CA ASN A 19 25.35 2.00 2.11
C ASN A 19 24.86 3.23 1.36
N ILE A 20 24.35 4.19 2.11
CA ILE A 20 24.15 5.53 1.57
C ILE A 20 25.48 6.26 1.74
N THR A 21 26.17 6.45 0.63
CA THR A 21 27.10 7.57 0.50
C THR A 21 26.26 8.86 0.55
N GLY A 22 26.08 9.44 1.75
CA GLY A 22 25.38 10.72 1.97
C GLY A 22 24.62 10.83 3.30
N ASP A 23 24.05 12.02 3.59
CA ASP A 23 23.38 12.45 4.84
C ASP A 23 22.09 11.67 5.24
N LEU A 24 21.75 10.58 4.57
CA LEU A 24 20.58 9.76 4.89
C LEU A 24 21.01 8.64 5.86
N HIS A 25 20.78 8.87 7.14
CA HIS A 25 21.05 7.88 8.19
C HIS A 25 19.75 7.18 8.59
N TYR A 26 19.59 5.92 8.17
CA TYR A 26 18.54 5.06 8.71
C TYR A 26 18.88 4.64 10.13
N THR A 27 17.86 4.60 10.98
CA THR A 27 17.93 4.00 12.30
C THR A 27 18.04 2.47 12.19
N ASN A 28 18.62 1.83 13.21
CA ASN A 28 18.70 0.37 13.25
C ASN A 28 17.31 -0.27 13.19
N GLU A 29 16.31 0.38 13.80
CA GLU A 29 14.93 -0.04 13.78
C GLU A 29 14.35 -0.05 12.35
N GLU A 30 14.60 1.02 11.56
CA GLU A 30 14.16 1.10 10.16
C GLU A 30 14.81 0.00 9.31
N VAL A 31 16.10 -0.28 9.52
CA VAL A 31 16.80 -1.38 8.85
C VAL A 31 16.16 -2.73 9.16
N ILE A 32 15.78 -2.98 10.41
CA ILE A 32 15.12 -4.25 10.81
C ILE A 32 13.74 -4.36 10.17
N VAL A 33 12.93 -3.30 10.21
CA VAL A 33 11.59 -3.30 9.58
C VAL A 33 11.69 -3.60 8.09
N ARG A 34 12.65 -2.96 7.43
CA ARG A 34 12.92 -3.16 6.01
C ARG A 34 13.27 -4.61 5.67
N GLN A 35 14.19 -5.20 6.43
CA GLN A 35 14.55 -6.61 6.26
C GLN A 35 13.33 -7.51 6.43
N LYS A 36 12.49 -7.27 7.43
CA LYS A 36 11.25 -8.02 7.65
C LYS A 36 10.28 -7.88 6.45
N MET A 37 10.10 -6.66 5.92
CA MET A 37 9.26 -6.43 4.74
C MET A 37 9.77 -7.20 3.52
N MET A 38 11.07 -7.10 3.20
CA MET A 38 11.67 -7.84 2.08
C MET A 38 11.52 -9.36 2.27
N ALA A 39 11.69 -9.87 3.50
CA ALA A 39 11.50 -11.29 3.78
C ALA A 39 10.06 -11.74 3.55
N TYR A 40 9.05 -11.00 4.01
CA TYR A 40 7.66 -11.33 3.72
C TYR A 40 7.36 -11.35 2.22
N TRP A 41 7.82 -10.34 1.48
CA TRP A 41 7.60 -10.25 0.04
C TRP A 41 8.30 -11.37 -0.74
N THR A 42 9.56 -11.68 -0.41
CA THR A 42 10.32 -12.75 -1.08
C THR A 42 9.78 -14.14 -0.74
N ASN A 43 9.38 -14.39 0.51
CA ASN A 43 8.71 -15.63 0.91
C ASN A 43 7.38 -15.80 0.19
N PHE A 44 6.55 -14.74 0.13
CA PHE A 44 5.29 -14.80 -0.59
C PHE A 44 5.50 -15.06 -2.09
N ALA A 45 6.45 -14.36 -2.73
CA ALA A 45 6.75 -14.58 -4.15
C ALA A 45 7.20 -16.02 -4.44
N LYS A 46 7.96 -16.64 -3.52
CA LYS A 46 8.50 -17.98 -3.69
C LYS A 46 7.54 -19.11 -3.34
N TYR A 47 6.76 -18.94 -2.27
CA TYR A 47 5.96 -20.02 -1.67
C TYR A 47 4.45 -19.74 -1.63
N SER A 48 4.02 -18.57 -2.11
CA SER A 48 2.64 -18.07 -1.93
C SER A 48 2.22 -17.92 -0.46
N ASN A 49 3.19 -17.93 0.46
CA ASN A 49 2.98 -17.80 1.89
C ASN A 49 4.10 -16.92 2.50
N PRO A 50 3.79 -15.73 3.03
CA PRO A 50 4.80 -14.82 3.58
C PRO A 50 5.53 -15.39 4.81
N ASN A 51 4.93 -16.39 5.47
CA ASN A 51 5.47 -17.03 6.68
C ASN A 51 6.32 -18.27 6.40
N GLN A 52 6.55 -18.61 5.13
CA GLN A 52 7.25 -19.83 4.75
C GLN A 52 8.64 -19.49 4.20
N GLY A 53 9.70 -20.02 4.82
CA GLY A 53 11.09 -19.68 4.48
C GLY A 53 12.12 -20.35 5.39
N HIS A 54 13.40 -20.18 5.07
CA HIS A 54 14.50 -20.80 5.83
C HIS A 54 14.70 -20.17 7.22
N ASP A 55 14.41 -18.87 7.33
CA ASP A 55 14.64 -18.10 8.55
C ASP A 55 13.33 -17.49 9.07
N THR A 56 12.29 -18.30 9.25
CA THR A 56 10.98 -17.79 9.70
C THR A 56 10.93 -17.42 11.18
N GLN A 57 11.97 -17.75 11.94
CA GLN A 57 12.03 -17.50 13.39
C GLN A 57 12.23 -16.03 13.76
N TRP A 58 12.78 -15.21 12.86
CA TRP A 58 13.00 -13.78 13.09
C TRP A 58 11.93 -12.87 12.46
N ILE A 59 11.13 -13.42 11.54
CA ILE A 59 9.93 -12.74 11.03
C ILE A 59 8.73 -13.17 11.85
N ASN A 60 7.81 -12.23 12.02
CA ASN A 60 6.66 -12.45 12.87
C ASN A 60 5.56 -13.20 12.07
N GLU A 61 4.57 -13.82 12.73
CA GLU A 61 3.47 -14.46 11.99
C GLU A 61 2.60 -13.38 11.31
N TRP A 62 2.48 -13.45 9.98
CA TRP A 62 1.49 -12.70 9.20
C TRP A 62 0.28 -13.60 8.97
N ARG A 63 -0.78 -13.40 9.76
CA ARG A 63 -2.01 -14.18 9.64
C ARG A 63 -2.73 -13.92 8.31
N PRO A 64 -3.22 -14.97 7.62
CA PRO A 64 -3.97 -14.80 6.40
C PRO A 64 -5.28 -14.04 6.67
N TYR A 65 -5.66 -13.19 5.72
CA TYR A 65 -6.93 -12.47 5.78
C TYR A 65 -8.11 -13.45 5.80
N LYS A 66 -9.04 -13.25 6.74
CA LYS A 66 -10.28 -14.04 6.85
C LYS A 66 -11.49 -13.15 6.99
N TRP A 67 -12.59 -13.55 6.36
CA TRP A 67 -13.91 -13.00 6.68
C TRP A 67 -14.54 -13.83 7.81
N PRO A 68 -15.17 -13.23 8.85
CA PRO A 68 -15.42 -11.79 9.03
C PRO A 68 -14.34 -11.05 9.84
N SER A 69 -13.27 -11.73 10.29
CA SER A 69 -12.29 -11.13 11.22
C SER A 69 -11.54 -9.94 10.62
N ARG A 70 -11.40 -9.87 9.28
CA ARG A 70 -10.73 -8.79 8.54
C ARG A 70 -9.37 -8.42 9.14
N GLU A 71 -8.65 -9.43 9.60
CA GLU A 71 -7.33 -9.25 10.21
C GLU A 71 -6.32 -8.80 9.16
N HIS A 72 -5.44 -7.89 9.56
CA HIS A 72 -4.31 -7.44 8.78
C HIS A 72 -3.12 -7.25 9.70
N ILE A 73 -1.92 -7.46 9.17
CA ILE A 73 -0.69 -7.13 9.87
C ILE A 73 -0.45 -5.62 9.78
N VAL A 74 0.00 -5.01 10.87
CA VAL A 74 0.48 -3.63 10.88
C VAL A 74 1.99 -3.64 10.73
N LEU A 75 2.47 -3.10 9.61
CA LEU A 75 3.90 -2.99 9.33
C LEU A 75 4.39 -1.58 9.71
N ASN A 76 4.94 -1.45 10.92
CA ASN A 76 5.44 -0.19 11.46
C ASN A 76 6.80 -0.38 12.16
N ILE A 77 7.34 0.71 12.72
CA ILE A 77 8.63 0.71 13.42
C ILE A 77 8.68 -0.26 14.61
N ASP A 78 7.56 -0.55 15.24
CA ASP A 78 7.50 -1.42 16.42
C ASP A 78 7.74 -2.89 16.09
N LEU A 79 7.65 -3.27 14.81
CA LEU A 79 8.12 -4.57 14.34
C LEU A 79 9.61 -4.82 14.62
N SER A 80 10.42 -3.76 14.76
CA SER A 80 11.83 -3.90 15.16
C SER A 80 12.01 -4.34 16.60
N ARG A 81 11.01 -4.09 17.46
CA ARG A 81 11.09 -4.30 18.92
C ARG A 81 10.33 -5.53 19.40
N SER A 82 9.40 -6.04 18.59
CA SER A 82 8.52 -7.15 18.97
C SER A 82 8.61 -8.33 18.00
N HIS A 83 8.63 -9.54 18.56
CA HIS A 83 8.47 -10.81 17.85
C HIS A 83 7.00 -11.14 17.54
N SER A 84 6.06 -10.38 18.11
CA SER A 84 4.63 -10.48 17.81
C SER A 84 4.21 -9.19 17.12
N PRO A 85 3.83 -9.22 15.83
CA PRO A 85 3.50 -8.02 15.11
C PRO A 85 2.11 -7.57 15.57
N GLU A 86 1.88 -6.26 15.58
CA GLU A 86 0.54 -5.76 15.82
C GLU A 86 -0.38 -6.25 14.69
N HIS A 87 -1.50 -6.82 15.08
CA HIS A 87 -2.55 -7.24 14.15
C HIS A 87 -3.75 -6.35 14.39
N GLY A 88 -4.11 -5.59 13.36
CA GLY A 88 -5.36 -4.85 13.36
C GLY A 88 -6.50 -5.70 12.79
N SER A 89 -7.73 -5.23 12.99
CA SER A 89 -8.92 -5.80 12.37
C SER A 89 -9.74 -4.67 11.75
N ALA A 90 -10.34 -4.94 10.58
CA ALA A 90 -11.36 -4.08 9.99
C ALA A 90 -10.91 -2.62 9.82
N HIS A 91 -9.68 -2.39 9.36
CA HIS A 91 -9.13 -1.03 9.22
C HIS A 91 -10.05 -0.16 8.39
N ARG A 92 -10.48 0.99 8.95
CA ARG A 92 -11.36 1.97 8.29
C ARG A 92 -12.67 1.38 7.75
N ALA A 93 -13.20 0.32 8.35
CA ALA A 93 -14.43 -0.33 7.88
C ALA A 93 -15.64 0.64 7.81
N ASP A 94 -15.72 1.59 8.73
CA ASP A 94 -16.67 2.69 8.80
C ASP A 94 -16.50 3.68 7.63
N TYR A 95 -15.27 4.04 7.24
CA TYR A 95 -15.03 4.80 6.01
C TYR A 95 -15.38 3.99 4.76
N CYS A 96 -15.05 2.69 4.72
CA CYS A 96 -15.42 1.81 3.61
C CYS A 96 -16.95 1.74 3.48
N SER A 97 -17.69 1.57 4.58
CA SER A 97 -19.16 1.57 4.56
C SER A 97 -19.72 2.93 4.16
N PHE A 98 -19.11 4.03 4.58
CA PHE A 98 -19.48 5.35 4.08
C PHE A 98 -19.38 5.44 2.55
N TRP A 99 -18.26 5.04 1.95
CA TRP A 99 -18.05 5.13 0.51
C TRP A 99 -18.83 4.09 -0.30
N LEU A 100 -18.98 2.86 0.21
CA LEU A 100 -19.60 1.76 -0.50
C LEU A 100 -21.12 1.69 -0.29
N ASP A 101 -21.61 2.06 0.89
CA ASP A 101 -23.03 1.95 1.22
C ASP A 101 -23.73 3.31 1.26
N PHE A 102 -23.13 4.29 1.94
CA PHE A 102 -23.80 5.56 2.23
C PHE A 102 -23.80 6.50 1.01
N ILE A 103 -22.64 6.72 0.38
CA ILE A 103 -22.51 7.61 -0.79
C ILE A 103 -23.43 7.17 -1.95
N PRO A 104 -23.47 5.89 -2.38
CA PRO A 104 -24.36 5.47 -3.47
C PRO A 104 -25.85 5.70 -3.14
N LYS A 105 -26.26 5.47 -1.88
CA LYS A 105 -27.62 5.76 -1.41
C LYS A 105 -27.93 7.26 -1.47
N LEU A 106 -27.00 8.10 -1.04
CA LEU A 106 -27.13 9.55 -1.14
C LEU A 106 -27.22 10.02 -2.59
N THR A 107 -26.42 9.47 -3.51
CA THR A 107 -26.47 9.88 -4.91
C THR A 107 -27.76 9.48 -5.61
N ASN A 108 -28.41 8.40 -5.15
CA ASN A 108 -29.69 7.92 -5.69
C ASN A 108 -30.89 8.63 -5.05
N ALA A 109 -30.74 9.14 -3.83
CA ALA A 109 -31.71 10.03 -3.22
C ALA A 109 -31.61 11.40 -3.88
N ASN A 110 -32.57 11.75 -4.75
CA ASN A 110 -32.66 13.02 -5.48
C ASN A 110 -32.88 14.28 -4.59
N TYR A 111 -32.46 14.29 -3.32
CA TYR A 111 -33.07 15.13 -2.31
C TYR A 111 -32.15 16.07 -1.52
N ILE A 112 -31.02 16.52 -2.08
CA ILE A 112 -30.29 17.64 -1.48
C ILE A 112 -29.75 18.54 -2.59
N GLU A 113 -30.08 19.83 -2.55
CA GLU A 113 -29.59 20.88 -3.46
C GLU A 113 -28.05 20.88 -3.55
N ASP A 114 -27.38 20.63 -2.41
CA ASP A 114 -25.93 20.41 -2.33
C ASP A 114 -25.45 19.15 -3.09
N GLY A 115 -26.28 18.12 -3.20
CA GLY A 115 -25.97 16.91 -3.95
C GLY A 115 -26.01 17.13 -5.47
N LEU A 116 -26.90 18.01 -5.95
CA LEU A 116 -26.92 18.43 -7.36
C LEU A 116 -25.71 19.30 -7.69
N ARG A 117 -25.38 20.24 -6.79
CA ARG A 117 -24.17 21.06 -6.89
C ARG A 117 -22.91 20.20 -6.88
N TRP A 118 -22.77 19.30 -5.92
CA TRP A 118 -21.64 18.35 -5.85
C TRP A 118 -21.57 17.47 -7.09
N LYS A 119 -22.69 16.96 -7.62
CA LYS A 119 -22.70 16.20 -8.88
C LYS A 119 -22.20 17.03 -10.07
N GLN A 120 -22.50 18.33 -10.12
CA GLN A 120 -21.97 19.23 -11.15
C GLN A 120 -20.47 19.51 -10.93
N GLU A 121 -20.06 19.82 -9.72
CA GLU A 121 -18.65 20.05 -9.36
C GLU A 121 -17.78 18.81 -9.60
N PHE A 122 -18.31 17.61 -9.31
CA PHE A 122 -17.64 16.33 -9.55
C PHE A 122 -17.50 16.05 -11.05
N ARG A 123 -18.54 16.29 -11.86
CA ARG A 123 -18.42 16.18 -13.33
C ARG A 123 -17.36 17.13 -13.88
N GLN A 124 -17.34 18.38 -13.43
CA GLN A 124 -16.31 19.33 -13.84
C GLN A 124 -14.92 18.93 -13.36
N TYR A 125 -14.80 18.34 -12.17
CA TYR A 125 -13.54 17.77 -11.69
C TYR A 125 -13.08 16.63 -12.60
N GLN A 126 -13.95 15.67 -12.93
CA GLN A 126 -13.64 14.56 -13.83
C GLN A 126 -13.21 15.03 -15.22
N GLU A 127 -13.89 16.05 -15.77
CA GLU A 127 -13.51 16.69 -17.03
C GLU A 127 -12.12 17.36 -16.92
N ARG A 128 -11.83 18.07 -15.83
CA ARG A 128 -10.51 18.68 -15.59
C ARG A 128 -9.41 17.64 -15.39
N THR A 129 -9.72 16.48 -14.83
CA THR A 129 -8.77 15.38 -14.66
C THR A 129 -8.59 14.51 -15.90
N GLN A 130 -9.16 14.86 -17.06
CA GLN A 130 -8.85 14.21 -18.35
C GLN A 130 -7.34 14.21 -18.66
N GLN A 131 -6.58 15.18 -18.15
CA GLN A 131 -5.12 15.15 -18.24
C GLN A 131 -4.52 13.95 -17.51
N TRP A 132 -5.06 13.56 -16.36
CA TRP A 132 -4.58 12.41 -15.60
C TRP A 132 -4.84 11.12 -16.36
N ASP A 133 -6.04 10.94 -16.94
CA ASP A 133 -6.35 9.79 -17.80
C ASP A 133 -5.42 9.72 -19.02
N TYR A 134 -5.08 10.87 -19.60
CA TYR A 134 -4.12 10.98 -20.70
C TYR A 134 -2.69 10.58 -20.28
N TYR A 135 -2.18 11.14 -19.17
CA TYR A 135 -0.82 10.84 -18.70
C TYR A 135 -0.70 9.42 -18.15
N TYR A 136 -1.74 8.92 -17.49
CA TYR A 136 -1.80 7.55 -16.99
C TYR A 136 -1.90 6.54 -18.15
N GLY A 137 -2.69 6.85 -19.18
CA GLY A 137 -2.70 6.07 -20.43
C GLY A 137 -1.31 5.99 -21.07
N LYS A 138 -0.61 7.13 -21.19
CA LYS A 138 0.78 7.15 -21.66
C LYS A 138 1.74 6.36 -20.78
N TYR A 139 1.55 6.40 -19.47
CA TYR A 139 2.35 5.64 -18.52
C TYR A 139 2.17 4.13 -18.72
N LEU A 140 0.93 3.66 -18.92
CA LEU A 140 0.63 2.26 -19.23
C LEU A 140 1.23 1.83 -20.57
N GLU A 141 1.15 2.65 -21.62
CA GLU A 141 1.80 2.37 -22.91
C GLU A 141 3.33 2.24 -22.77
N LEU A 142 3.95 3.10 -21.95
CA LEU A 142 5.39 3.04 -21.67
C LEU A 142 5.76 1.79 -20.87
N LEU A 143 4.93 1.38 -19.92
CA LEU A 143 5.11 0.14 -19.16
C LEU A 143 5.01 -1.08 -20.06
N GLU A 144 4.02 -1.14 -20.96
CA GLU A 144 3.89 -2.24 -21.91
C GLU A 144 5.06 -2.29 -22.89
N LYS A 145 5.48 -1.15 -23.43
CA LYS A 145 6.61 -1.05 -24.37
C LYS A 145 7.95 -1.41 -23.73
N ASN A 146 8.12 -1.16 -22.45
CA ASN A 146 9.36 -1.46 -21.72
C ASN A 146 9.24 -2.69 -20.82
N ARG A 147 8.14 -3.45 -20.92
CA ARG A 147 7.84 -4.61 -20.08
C ARG A 147 9.02 -5.57 -20.03
N GLU A 148 9.57 -5.96 -21.17
CA GLU A 148 10.73 -6.88 -21.24
C GLU A 148 12.02 -6.29 -20.68
N LYS A 149 12.23 -4.98 -20.80
CA LYS A 149 13.40 -4.29 -20.22
C LYS A 149 13.31 -4.21 -18.70
N LEU A 150 12.12 -3.98 -18.16
CA LEU A 150 11.84 -3.98 -16.72
C LEU A 150 12.05 -5.38 -16.11
N TYR A 151 11.63 -6.45 -16.81
CA TYR A 151 11.91 -7.83 -16.39
C TYR A 151 13.40 -8.17 -16.37
N ASN A 152 14.21 -7.59 -17.27
CA ASN A 152 15.65 -7.83 -17.36
C ASN A 152 16.51 -6.96 -16.43
N CYS A 153 15.94 -5.91 -15.82
CA CYS A 153 16.62 -5.12 -14.78
C CYS A 153 16.43 -5.67 -13.36
N LEU A 154 15.54 -6.66 -13.19
CA LEU A 154 15.22 -7.32 -11.92
C LEU A 154 15.78 -8.76 -11.84
N GLY A 155 16.67 -9.15 -12.76
CA GLY A 155 17.36 -10.44 -12.81
C GLY A 155 18.84 -10.31 -12.52
#